data_AF-A0A0S8E494-F1
#
_entry.id   AF-A0A0S8E494-F1
#
_cell.length_a   1.000
_cell.length_b   1.000
_cell.length_c   1.000
_cell.angle_alpha   90.00
_cell.angle_beta   90.00
_cell.angle_gamma   90.00
#
_symmetry.space_group_name_H-M   'P 1'
#
loop_
_entity.id
_entity.type
_entity.pdbx_description
1 polymer ?
#
loop_
_entity_poly.entity_id
_entity_poly.type
_entity_poly.pdbx_seq_one_letter_code
_entity_poly.pdbx_strand_id
1 'polypeptide(L)'
;MTMLAVAGCKTTPPEEEKKGEAAPQPGTIGAHASLLKLLPSDADIGDWKTDGAARVFGPAAVAAEGMEAIEADLGQAAAAYRAYGYVRSAVRHYIRGAEGERVTVRLFEMKTPSEAFGIFSVRSSGGTFPLVGLAARMGSKVLGFVKGAYFASIEYAGVSDATPVLMDFGRWMADQITSPGYRPAVLETFPLGSAQGERYYLHRFETLAGLAFVPKGDPTTMARMLDLSDETDVAIMGYPTETAGVLNYLFVIRYPSAVDAGAAYTAYDGYLSNSTSAAEQNVAVAPPVGSYVAGTFNAEENSVRDQLAKLLTGLGG
;
A
#
# COMPACT_ATOMS: atom_id res chain seq x y z
N MET A 1 -47.45 32.24 75.45
CA MET A 1 -47.39 31.14 76.44
C MET A 1 -46.49 30.08 75.82
N THR A 2 -45.29 29.91 76.40
CA THR A 2 -44.35 28.76 76.26
C THR A 2 -43.75 28.52 74.84
N MET A 3 -42.49 28.88 74.55
CA MET A 3 -41.23 28.09 74.70
C MET A 3 -41.36 26.63 74.17
N LEU A 4 -40.50 26.06 73.31
CA LEU A 4 -39.03 26.00 73.33
C LEU A 4 -38.47 25.50 71.96
N ALA A 5 -37.14 25.62 71.80
CA ALA A 5 -36.28 25.44 70.61
C ALA A 5 -36.21 24.05 69.91
N VAL A 6 -35.54 23.98 68.74
CA VAL A 6 -34.24 23.28 68.51
C VAL A 6 -33.90 23.10 67.00
N ALA A 7 -32.61 23.31 66.71
CA ALA A 7 -31.75 22.82 65.61
C ALA A 7 -32.08 23.12 64.14
N GLY A 8 -31.14 23.86 63.52
CA GLY A 8 -30.96 23.86 62.08
C GLY A 8 -30.16 22.65 61.61
N CYS A 9 -30.53 22.13 60.45
CA CYS A 9 -29.66 21.38 59.55
C CYS A 9 -30.18 21.62 58.13
N LYS A 10 -29.33 22.21 57.28
CA LYS A 10 -29.59 22.39 55.85
C LYS A 10 -29.44 21.03 55.17
N THR A 11 -30.51 20.53 54.57
CA THR A 11 -30.48 19.34 53.71
C THR A 11 -30.49 19.76 52.25
N THR A 12 -29.38 19.47 51.57
CA THR A 12 -29.17 19.55 50.12
C THR A 12 -30.02 18.47 49.40
N PRO A 13 -30.48 18.69 48.15
CA PRO A 13 -31.24 17.69 47.37
C PRO A 13 -30.35 16.54 46.85
N PRO A 14 -30.96 15.43 46.39
CA PRO A 14 -30.27 14.15 46.16
C PRO A 14 -29.44 14.08 44.88
N GLU A 15 -28.43 13.20 44.92
CA GLU A 15 -27.55 12.75 43.85
C GLU A 15 -28.27 12.43 42.52
N GLU A 16 -27.84 13.07 41.45
CA GLU A 16 -28.07 12.59 40.08
C GLU A 16 -27.15 11.39 39.80
N GLU A 17 -27.78 10.24 39.53
CA GLU A 17 -27.15 9.06 38.96
C GLU A 17 -26.46 9.40 37.63
N LYS A 18 -25.13 9.29 37.60
CA LYS A 18 -24.36 9.28 36.35
C LYS A 18 -24.77 8.07 35.51
N LYS A 19 -25.54 8.33 34.45
CA LYS A 19 -25.69 7.42 33.31
C LYS A 19 -24.31 7.03 32.79
N GLY A 20 -24.09 5.72 32.69
CA GLY A 20 -22.89 5.10 32.14
C GLY A 20 -22.55 5.66 30.77
N GLU A 21 -21.37 6.24 30.68
CA GLU A 21 -20.74 6.66 29.45
C GLU A 21 -20.39 5.40 28.64
N ALA A 22 -20.94 5.34 27.43
CA ALA A 22 -20.76 4.25 26.50
C ALA A 22 -19.28 4.04 26.16
N ALA A 23 -18.93 2.79 25.86
CA ALA A 23 -17.61 2.36 25.44
C ALA A 23 -17.00 3.29 24.36
N PRO A 24 -15.69 3.56 24.41
CA PRO A 24 -15.05 4.46 23.47
C PRO A 24 -15.18 3.93 22.03
N GLN A 25 -15.65 4.81 21.14
CA GLN A 25 -15.69 4.61 19.70
C GLN A 25 -14.26 4.40 19.13
N PRO A 26 -14.07 3.58 18.08
CA PRO A 26 -12.77 3.39 17.43
C PRO A 26 -12.43 4.63 16.60
N GLY A 27 -11.89 5.64 17.26
CA GLY A 27 -11.64 6.95 16.68
C GLY A 27 -10.49 7.67 17.35
N THR A 28 -9.35 7.00 17.58
CA THR A 28 -8.06 7.67 17.75
C THR A 28 -6.92 6.70 17.45
N ILE A 29 -6.50 6.64 16.18
CA ILE A 29 -5.19 6.12 15.79
C ILE A 29 -4.17 7.12 16.33
N GLY A 30 -3.57 6.81 17.47
CA GLY A 30 -2.63 7.69 18.17
C GLY A 30 -1.21 7.65 17.61
N ALA A 31 -0.64 8.85 17.45
CA ALA A 31 0.80 9.17 17.38
C ALA A 31 1.57 8.78 16.10
N HIS A 32 1.31 9.50 15.00
CA HIS A 32 2.29 9.59 13.93
C HIS A 32 3.55 10.30 14.46
N ALA A 33 4.68 9.61 14.47
CA ALA A 33 5.97 10.25 14.72
C ALA A 33 6.12 11.46 13.78
N SER A 34 6.81 12.51 14.23
CA SER A 34 7.22 13.55 13.29
C SER A 34 8.01 12.87 12.18
N LEU A 35 7.55 12.96 10.92
CA LEU A 35 8.22 12.37 9.74
C LEU A 35 9.72 12.66 9.74
N LEU A 36 10.11 13.84 10.23
CA LEU A 36 11.50 14.26 10.36
C LEU A 36 12.35 13.41 11.30
N LYS A 37 11.74 12.77 12.31
CA LYS A 37 12.42 11.82 13.21
C LYS A 37 12.66 10.47 12.56
N LEU A 38 11.93 10.16 11.48
CA LEU A 38 12.10 8.95 10.68
C LEU A 38 13.11 9.15 9.53
N LEU A 39 13.72 10.33 9.45
CA LEU A 39 14.78 10.65 8.49
C LEU A 39 16.12 10.76 9.23
N PRO A 40 17.19 10.09 8.76
CA PRO A 40 18.50 10.16 9.41
C PRO A 40 19.03 11.58 9.60
N SER A 41 19.61 11.86 10.76
CA SER A 41 20.40 13.08 11.01
C SER A 41 21.89 12.85 10.70
N ASP A 42 22.69 13.91 10.69
CA ASP A 42 24.16 13.83 10.52
C ASP A 42 24.87 12.90 11.52
N ALA A 43 24.23 12.58 12.67
CA ALA A 43 24.77 11.68 13.68
C ALA A 43 24.42 10.20 13.43
N ASP A 44 23.44 9.93 12.56
CA ASP A 44 22.87 8.60 12.35
C ASP A 44 23.52 7.83 11.19
N ILE A 45 24.13 8.53 10.24
CA ILE A 45 24.56 8.00 8.92
C ILE A 45 26.05 8.22 8.64
N GLY A 46 26.89 8.01 9.65
CA GLY A 46 28.35 7.99 9.49
C GLY A 46 28.91 9.30 8.92
N ASP A 47 29.54 9.22 7.76
CA ASP A 47 30.20 10.35 7.09
C ASP A 47 29.29 11.14 6.12
N TRP A 48 28.03 10.75 5.99
CA TRP A 48 27.03 11.51 5.26
C TRP A 48 26.61 12.78 6.01
N LYS A 49 26.34 13.84 5.27
CA LYS A 49 25.84 15.11 5.81
C LYS A 49 24.56 15.50 5.11
N THR A 50 23.63 16.07 5.87
CA THR A 50 22.42 16.67 5.30
C THR A 50 22.77 17.79 4.33
N ASP A 51 22.13 17.77 3.16
CA ASP A 51 22.23 18.81 2.15
C ASP A 51 20.96 19.66 2.20
N GLY A 52 21.01 20.71 3.01
CA GLY A 52 19.87 21.59 3.28
C GLY A 52 18.85 21.03 4.27
N ALA A 53 17.74 21.77 4.42
CA ALA A 53 16.66 21.37 5.32
C ALA A 53 15.79 20.28 4.69
N ALA A 54 15.29 19.35 5.51
CA ALA A 54 14.23 18.46 5.07
C ALA A 54 12.98 19.25 4.70
N ARG A 55 12.36 18.85 3.60
CA ARG A 55 11.07 19.37 3.15
C ARG A 55 9.99 18.40 3.59
N VAL A 56 8.92 18.92 4.16
CA VAL A 56 7.74 18.14 4.54
C VAL A 56 6.57 18.61 3.69
N PHE A 57 5.83 17.66 3.14
CA PHE A 57 4.64 17.86 2.34
C PHE A 57 3.48 17.17 3.06
N GLY A 58 2.29 17.77 3.10
CA GLY A 58 1.17 17.29 3.93
C GLY A 58 1.01 18.08 5.23
N PRO A 59 0.01 17.77 6.09
CA PRO A 59 -0.93 18.79 6.51
C PRO A 59 -0.34 19.79 7.51
N ALA A 60 0.07 20.95 6.98
CA ALA A 60 -0.31 22.22 7.55
C ALA A 60 -1.68 22.59 6.96
N ALA A 61 -2.76 22.18 7.61
CA ALA A 61 -4.18 22.52 7.31
C ALA A 61 -4.78 22.15 5.92
N VAL A 62 -4.01 21.90 4.86
CA VAL A 62 -4.57 21.66 3.52
C VAL A 62 -3.85 20.50 2.82
N ALA A 63 -4.46 19.30 2.80
CA ALA A 63 -3.92 18.14 2.08
C ALA A 63 -3.69 18.41 0.58
N ALA A 64 -4.41 19.38 0.00
CA ALA A 64 -4.24 19.81 -1.39
C ALA A 64 -2.86 20.45 -1.65
N GLU A 65 -2.33 21.23 -0.71
CA GLU A 65 -0.98 21.84 -0.84
C GLU A 65 0.12 20.78 -0.78
N GLY A 66 -0.08 19.72 0.02
CA GLY A 66 0.81 18.56 0.04
C GLY A 66 0.80 17.80 -1.28
N MET A 67 -0.39 17.58 -1.85
CA MET A 67 -0.53 16.89 -3.14
C MET A 67 0.07 17.68 -4.31
N GLU A 68 -0.15 19.00 -4.37
CA GLU A 68 0.45 19.86 -5.39
C GLU A 68 1.99 19.83 -5.30
N ALA A 69 2.54 19.83 -4.09
CA ALA A 69 3.98 19.76 -3.89
C ALA A 69 4.59 18.42 -4.30
N ILE A 70 3.91 17.29 -4.06
CA ILE A 70 4.39 16.00 -4.57
C ILE A 70 4.19 15.86 -6.08
N GLU A 71 3.17 16.50 -6.67
CA GLU A 71 2.99 16.57 -8.12
C GLU A 71 4.10 17.38 -8.79
N ALA A 72 4.55 18.47 -8.15
CA ALA A 72 5.71 19.23 -8.61
C ALA A 72 7.03 18.42 -8.52
N ASP A 73 7.19 17.55 -7.52
CA ASP A 73 8.40 16.70 -7.35
C ASP A 73 8.38 15.44 -8.23
N LEU A 74 7.22 14.77 -8.32
CA LEU A 74 7.08 13.43 -8.92
C LEU A 74 6.35 13.42 -10.27
N GLY A 75 5.78 14.55 -10.69
CA GLY A 75 5.00 14.67 -11.91
C GLY A 75 3.83 13.70 -11.94
N GLN A 76 3.66 12.99 -13.06
CA GLN A 76 2.58 12.01 -13.25
C GLN A 76 2.61 10.86 -12.23
N ALA A 77 3.76 10.56 -11.63
CA ALA A 77 3.85 9.48 -10.64
C ALA A 77 3.11 9.80 -9.33
N ALA A 78 2.81 11.08 -9.04
CA ALA A 78 2.06 11.50 -7.86
C ALA A 78 0.62 10.95 -7.83
N ALA A 79 0.01 10.68 -9.00
CA ALA A 79 -1.34 10.14 -9.10
C ALA A 79 -1.50 8.79 -8.37
N ALA A 80 -0.47 7.94 -8.43
CA ALA A 80 -0.48 6.66 -7.73
C ALA A 80 -0.52 6.85 -6.20
N TYR A 81 0.23 7.81 -5.67
CA TYR A 81 0.24 8.09 -4.22
C TYR A 81 -1.14 8.56 -3.73
N ARG A 82 -1.82 9.41 -4.51
CA ARG A 82 -3.20 9.82 -4.22
C ARG A 82 -4.16 8.63 -4.16
N ALA A 83 -4.01 7.69 -5.11
CA ALA A 83 -4.85 6.51 -5.17
C ALA A 83 -4.59 5.51 -4.03
N TYR A 84 -3.44 5.59 -3.37
CA TYR A 84 -3.09 4.84 -2.15
C TYR A 84 -3.15 5.70 -0.88
N GLY A 85 -4.14 6.60 -0.80
CA GLY A 85 -4.47 7.30 0.45
C GLY A 85 -3.31 8.09 1.06
N TYR A 86 -2.51 8.77 0.23
CA TYR A 86 -1.46 9.68 0.68
C TYR A 86 -1.93 10.62 1.80
N VAL A 87 -1.16 10.67 2.89
CA VAL A 87 -1.39 11.58 4.02
C VAL A 87 -0.39 12.72 4.00
N ARG A 88 0.91 12.37 3.96
CA ARG A 88 2.03 13.32 4.00
C ARG A 88 3.33 12.64 3.59
N SER A 89 4.35 13.42 3.27
CA SER A 89 5.70 12.92 2.97
C SER A 89 6.78 13.87 3.46
N ALA A 90 8.00 13.37 3.52
CA ALA A 90 9.18 14.17 3.74
C ALA A 90 10.29 13.76 2.78
N VAL A 91 11.08 14.74 2.36
CA VAL A 91 12.24 14.56 1.49
C VAL A 91 13.45 15.20 2.14
N ARG A 92 14.57 14.47 2.13
CA ARG A 92 15.86 14.98 2.60
C ARG A 92 16.96 14.47 1.69
N HIS A 93 17.90 15.37 1.40
CA HIS A 93 19.09 15.08 0.61
C HIS A 93 20.29 14.97 1.53
N TYR A 94 21.25 14.15 1.12
CA TYR A 94 22.50 13.94 1.82
C TYR A 94 23.64 13.94 0.82
N ILE A 95 24.78 14.47 1.24
CA ILE A 95 26.01 14.53 0.45
C ILE A 95 27.14 13.83 1.20
N ARG A 96 28.06 13.24 0.44
CA ARG A 96 29.30 12.66 0.97
C ARG A 96 30.46 12.84 0.01
N GLY A 97 31.62 13.15 0.58
CA GLY A 97 32.90 13.21 -0.12
C GLY A 97 33.03 14.39 -1.10
N ALA A 98 34.25 14.62 -1.57
CA ALA A 98 34.54 15.67 -2.54
C ALA A 98 33.98 15.38 -3.94
N GLU A 99 33.76 14.10 -4.27
CA GLU A 99 33.19 13.65 -5.54
C GLU A 99 31.67 13.90 -5.64
N GLY A 100 31.04 14.34 -4.54
CA GLY A 100 29.64 14.77 -4.55
C GLY A 100 28.64 13.63 -4.70
N GLU A 101 28.89 12.50 -4.03
CA GLU A 101 27.88 11.45 -3.89
C GLU A 101 26.64 12.01 -3.20
N ARG A 102 25.45 11.62 -3.66
CA ARG A 102 24.18 12.09 -3.12
C ARG A 102 23.25 10.94 -2.78
N VAL A 103 22.55 11.07 -1.67
CA VAL A 103 21.39 10.24 -1.34
C VAL A 103 20.17 11.13 -1.26
N THR A 104 19.08 10.73 -1.90
CA THR A 104 17.77 11.34 -1.72
C THR A 104 16.85 10.33 -1.04
N VAL A 105 16.38 10.69 0.15
CA VAL A 105 15.38 9.90 0.87
C VAL A 105 14.03 10.57 0.69
N ARG A 106 13.06 9.81 0.18
CA ARG A 106 11.65 10.18 0.17
C ARG A 106 10.89 9.21 1.07
N LEU A 107 10.26 9.74 2.10
CA LEU A 107 9.42 8.97 3.02
C LEU A 107 7.97 9.42 2.86
N PHE A 108 7.08 8.48 2.60
CA PHE A 108 5.66 8.73 2.42
C PHE A 108 4.88 8.00 3.51
N GLU A 109 3.90 8.69 4.06
CA GLU A 109 2.93 8.16 5.00
C GLU A 109 1.57 8.02 4.28
N MET A 110 1.02 6.82 4.33
CA MET A 110 -0.28 6.47 3.78
C MET A 110 -1.32 6.36 4.89
N LYS A 111 -2.61 6.33 4.53
CA LYS A 111 -3.71 6.26 5.51
C LYS A 111 -3.67 4.93 6.26
N THR A 112 -3.25 3.85 5.59
CA THR A 112 -3.16 2.51 6.19
C THR A 112 -1.89 1.75 5.80
N PRO A 113 -1.45 0.76 6.59
CA PRO A 113 -0.39 -0.17 6.19
C PRO A 113 -0.64 -0.92 4.89
N SER A 114 -1.90 -1.29 4.59
CA SER A 114 -2.25 -1.93 3.32
C SER A 114 -2.02 -1.00 2.13
N GLU A 115 -2.36 0.27 2.25
CA GLU A 115 -2.10 1.27 1.20
C GLU A 115 -0.60 1.54 1.02
N ALA A 116 0.16 1.60 2.11
CA ALA A 116 1.62 1.70 2.06
C ALA A 116 2.25 0.47 1.38
N PHE A 117 1.70 -0.72 1.59
CA PHE A 117 2.10 -1.92 0.85
C PHE A 117 1.71 -1.82 -0.63
N GLY A 118 0.52 -1.31 -0.94
CA GLY A 118 0.04 -1.12 -2.30
C GLY A 118 0.94 -0.23 -3.14
N ILE A 119 1.25 0.98 -2.66
CA ILE A 119 2.19 1.88 -3.36
C ILE A 119 3.59 1.26 -3.48
N PHE A 120 4.07 0.56 -2.45
CA PHE A 120 5.34 -0.16 -2.50
C PHE A 120 5.34 -1.20 -3.62
N SER A 121 4.23 -1.94 -3.76
CA SER A 121 4.08 -3.02 -4.72
C SER A 121 4.16 -2.54 -6.18
N VAL A 122 3.71 -1.32 -6.46
CA VAL A 122 3.71 -0.71 -7.81
C VAL A 122 4.92 0.19 -8.09
N ARG A 123 5.50 0.83 -7.07
CA ARG A 123 6.61 1.80 -7.25
C ARG A 123 7.99 1.23 -7.02
N SER A 124 8.11 0.15 -6.26
CA SER A 124 9.42 -0.45 -5.98
C SER A 124 9.81 -1.40 -7.10
N SER A 125 11.07 -1.33 -7.53
CA SER A 125 11.62 -2.20 -8.57
C SER A 125 12.92 -2.86 -8.10
N GLY A 126 13.37 -3.87 -8.83
CA GLY A 126 14.57 -4.63 -8.51
C GLY A 126 14.32 -5.89 -7.68
N GLY A 127 15.40 -6.48 -7.18
CA GLY A 127 15.36 -7.77 -6.47
C GLY A 127 14.78 -7.65 -5.07
N THR A 128 14.09 -8.69 -4.60
CA THR A 128 13.56 -8.74 -3.23
C THR A 128 14.70 -8.76 -2.22
N PHE A 129 14.60 -7.96 -1.15
CA PHE A 129 15.61 -7.88 -0.10
C PHE A 129 14.95 -8.03 1.28
N PRO A 130 15.14 -9.15 2.00
CA PRO A 130 14.35 -9.48 3.19
C PRO A 130 14.79 -8.77 4.48
N LEU A 131 15.80 -7.89 4.43
CA LEU A 131 16.47 -7.34 5.62
C LEU A 131 16.08 -5.88 5.94
N VAL A 132 15.07 -5.32 5.27
CA VAL A 132 14.62 -3.93 5.49
C VAL A 132 13.10 -3.89 5.51
N GLY A 133 12.53 -3.41 6.63
CA GLY A 133 11.08 -3.26 6.78
C GLY A 133 10.30 -4.58 6.77
N LEU A 134 9.04 -4.51 6.34
CA LEU A 134 8.18 -5.66 6.06
C LEU A 134 8.50 -6.30 4.70
N ALA A 135 8.86 -5.46 3.73
CA ALA A 135 9.29 -5.85 2.40
C ALA A 135 10.17 -4.73 1.82
N ALA A 136 11.17 -5.13 1.03
CA ALA A 136 12.00 -4.21 0.28
C ALA A 136 12.35 -4.77 -1.11
N ARG A 137 12.54 -3.87 -2.08
CA ARG A 137 13.11 -4.17 -3.39
C ARG A 137 14.27 -3.22 -3.66
N MET A 138 15.38 -3.77 -4.16
CA MET A 138 16.59 -3.02 -4.43
C MET A 138 16.98 -3.15 -5.90
N GLY A 139 17.05 -2.01 -6.58
CA GLY A 139 17.71 -1.86 -7.86
C GLY A 139 19.18 -1.46 -7.69
N SER A 140 19.85 -1.15 -8.81
CA SER A 140 21.28 -0.79 -8.79
C SER A 140 21.60 0.52 -8.06
N LYS A 141 20.63 1.43 -7.96
CA LYS A 141 20.79 2.79 -7.40
C LYS A 141 19.58 3.24 -6.57
N VAL A 142 18.63 2.35 -6.30
CA VAL A 142 17.41 2.68 -5.56
C VAL A 142 16.99 1.53 -4.64
N LEU A 143 16.53 1.86 -3.45
CA LEU A 143 15.90 0.94 -2.51
C LEU A 143 14.49 1.46 -2.19
N GLY A 144 13.48 0.65 -2.51
CA GLY A 144 12.11 0.86 -2.03
C GLY A 144 11.83 -0.09 -0.88
N PHE A 145 11.26 0.39 0.23
CA PHE A 145 10.79 -0.48 1.31
C PHE A 145 9.50 0.02 1.95
N VAL A 146 8.78 -0.90 2.61
CA VAL A 146 7.54 -0.61 3.35
C VAL A 146 7.64 -1.13 4.78
N LYS A 147 7.16 -0.34 5.75
CA LYS A 147 6.92 -0.79 7.13
C LYS A 147 5.83 0.07 7.77
N GLY A 148 4.88 -0.55 8.47
CA GLY A 148 3.70 0.16 8.97
C GLY A 148 2.95 0.86 7.84
N ALA A 149 2.48 2.08 8.12
CA ALA A 149 1.83 2.93 7.12
C ALA A 149 2.83 3.75 6.26
N TYR A 150 4.11 3.36 6.24
CA TYR A 150 5.16 4.12 5.56
C TYR A 150 5.75 3.36 4.38
N PHE A 151 5.89 4.06 3.27
CA PHE A 151 6.67 3.64 2.11
C PHE A 151 7.86 4.61 1.96
N ALA A 152 9.06 4.08 1.74
CA ALA A 152 10.26 4.87 1.53
C ALA A 152 10.94 4.51 0.21
N SER A 153 11.41 5.53 -0.51
CA SER A 153 12.31 5.42 -1.66
C SER A 153 13.63 6.09 -1.31
N ILE A 154 14.73 5.36 -1.43
CA ILE A 154 16.08 5.84 -1.18
C ILE A 154 16.85 5.74 -2.50
N GLU A 155 17.22 6.88 -3.07
CA GLU A 155 17.94 6.97 -4.33
C GLU A 155 19.38 7.38 -4.07
N TYR A 156 20.33 6.66 -4.67
CA TYR A 156 21.75 6.93 -4.59
C TYR A 156 22.29 7.41 -5.94
N ALA A 157 22.94 8.56 -5.94
CA ALA A 157 23.64 9.12 -7.09
C ALA A 157 25.13 9.23 -6.77
N GLY A 158 25.92 8.32 -7.34
CA GLY A 158 27.37 8.29 -7.20
C GLY A 158 27.97 7.14 -8.01
N VAL A 159 29.30 7.14 -8.12
CA VAL A 159 30.03 6.19 -8.96
C VAL A 159 30.28 4.84 -8.26
N SER A 160 30.30 4.81 -6.94
CA SER A 160 30.56 3.61 -6.15
C SER A 160 29.34 2.67 -6.08
N ASP A 161 29.55 1.47 -5.53
CA ASP A 161 28.46 0.52 -5.27
C ASP A 161 27.46 1.13 -4.28
N ALA A 162 26.20 1.21 -4.70
CA ALA A 162 25.13 1.80 -3.90
C ALA A 162 24.65 0.87 -2.78
N THR A 163 24.87 -0.43 -2.91
CA THR A 163 24.27 -1.46 -2.05
C THR A 163 24.51 -1.19 -0.55
N PRO A 164 25.75 -0.92 -0.08
CA PRO A 164 25.99 -0.68 1.34
C PRO A 164 25.27 0.57 1.84
N VAL A 165 25.31 1.66 1.06
CA VAL A 165 24.68 2.94 1.40
C VAL A 165 23.17 2.79 1.50
N LEU A 166 22.55 2.18 0.50
CA LEU A 166 21.10 1.96 0.47
C LEU A 166 20.66 1.10 1.66
N MET A 167 21.44 0.07 2.00
CA MET A 167 21.16 -0.82 3.12
C MET A 167 21.27 -0.12 4.48
N ASP A 168 22.29 0.71 4.67
CA ASP A 168 22.49 1.42 5.94
C ASP A 168 21.36 2.41 6.20
N PHE A 169 21.01 3.22 5.18
CA PHE A 169 19.86 4.14 5.27
C PHE A 169 18.54 3.38 5.47
N GLY A 170 18.31 2.33 4.68
CA GLY A 170 17.08 1.54 4.74
C GLY A 170 16.87 0.88 6.11
N ARG A 171 17.91 0.23 6.65
CA ARG A 171 17.85 -0.42 7.96
C ARG A 171 17.60 0.58 9.08
N TRP A 172 18.36 1.67 9.11
CA TRP A 172 18.18 2.69 10.14
C TRP A 172 16.74 3.22 10.13
N MET A 173 16.20 3.56 8.95
CA MET A 173 14.83 4.08 8.84
C MET A 173 13.79 3.03 9.24
N ALA A 174 13.97 1.78 8.80
CA ALA A 174 13.09 0.69 9.18
C ALA A 174 13.09 0.47 10.70
N ASP A 175 14.22 0.59 11.39
CA ASP A 175 14.32 0.45 12.84
C ASP A 175 13.61 1.58 13.60
N GLN A 176 13.57 2.80 13.04
CA GLN A 176 12.83 3.91 13.63
C GLN A 176 11.29 3.78 13.50
N ILE A 177 10.81 3.05 12.49
CA ILE A 177 9.38 2.83 12.31
C ILE A 177 8.92 1.72 13.25
N THR A 178 8.27 2.08 14.36
CA THR A 178 7.82 1.14 15.39
C THR A 178 6.45 0.53 15.11
N SER A 179 5.65 1.17 14.26
CA SER A 179 4.33 0.66 13.88
C SER A 179 4.47 -0.68 13.15
N PRO A 180 3.68 -1.71 13.52
CA PRO A 180 3.69 -2.97 12.80
C PRO A 180 3.18 -2.77 11.38
N GLY A 181 3.84 -3.43 10.42
CA GLY A 181 3.30 -3.59 9.06
C GLY A 181 2.59 -4.93 8.95
N TYR A 182 1.56 -4.99 8.11
CA TYR A 182 0.93 -6.24 7.72
C TYR A 182 0.79 -6.29 6.21
N ARG A 183 0.93 -7.49 5.65
CA ARG A 183 0.62 -7.73 4.24
C ARG A 183 -0.90 -7.83 4.11
N PRO A 184 -1.49 -7.24 3.06
CA PRO A 184 -2.90 -7.45 2.75
C PRO A 184 -3.25 -8.94 2.69
N ALA A 185 -4.28 -9.36 3.42
CA ALA A 185 -4.63 -10.78 3.56
C ALA A 185 -4.95 -11.46 2.22
N VAL A 186 -5.50 -10.70 1.26
CA VAL A 186 -5.78 -11.18 -0.10
C VAL A 186 -4.52 -11.67 -0.85
N LEU A 187 -3.32 -11.22 -0.47
CA LEU A 187 -2.07 -11.72 -1.08
C LEU A 187 -1.70 -13.12 -0.60
N GLU A 188 -2.21 -13.53 0.55
CA GLU A 188 -1.93 -14.83 1.15
C GLU A 188 -2.85 -15.93 0.59
N THR A 189 -3.83 -15.58 -0.26
CA THR A 189 -4.71 -16.56 -0.92
C THR A 189 -4.05 -17.26 -2.10
N PHE A 190 -2.95 -16.70 -2.61
CA PHE A 190 -2.30 -17.23 -3.81
C PHE A 190 -1.53 -18.52 -3.52
N PRO A 191 -1.58 -19.50 -4.46
CA PRO A 191 -0.80 -20.71 -4.32
C PRO A 191 0.70 -20.43 -4.40
N LEU A 192 1.48 -21.32 -3.76
CA LEU A 192 2.95 -21.30 -3.81
C LEU A 192 3.46 -21.42 -5.27
N GLY A 193 4.68 -20.94 -5.51
CA GLY A 193 5.33 -20.97 -6.83
C GLY A 193 5.26 -19.66 -7.61
N SER A 194 4.75 -18.59 -6.99
CA SER A 194 4.80 -17.23 -7.53
C SER A 194 6.24 -16.77 -7.79
N ALA A 195 6.45 -15.98 -8.84
CA ALA A 195 7.69 -15.26 -9.04
C ALA A 195 7.96 -14.34 -7.84
N GLN A 196 9.16 -14.44 -7.25
CA GLN A 196 9.54 -13.58 -6.14
C GLN A 196 9.50 -12.12 -6.60
N GLY A 197 8.76 -11.28 -5.87
CA GLY A 197 8.73 -9.85 -6.14
C GLY A 197 7.68 -9.38 -7.14
N GLU A 198 6.82 -10.24 -7.70
CA GLU A 198 5.77 -9.84 -8.64
C GLU A 198 4.40 -9.96 -7.99
N ARG A 199 4.22 -9.19 -6.92
CA ARG A 199 3.00 -9.13 -6.12
C ARG A 199 2.52 -7.70 -6.14
N TYR A 200 1.29 -7.50 -6.55
CA TYR A 200 0.65 -6.18 -6.63
C TYR A 200 -0.60 -6.19 -5.76
N TYR A 201 -0.84 -5.08 -5.08
CA TYR A 201 -2.03 -4.87 -4.26
C TYR A 201 -2.65 -3.52 -4.59
N LEU A 202 -3.94 -3.49 -4.86
CA LEU A 202 -4.63 -2.34 -5.44
C LEU A 202 -6.03 -2.22 -4.84
N HIS A 203 -6.50 -0.99 -4.71
CA HIS A 203 -7.90 -0.66 -4.41
C HIS A 203 -8.56 0.11 -5.55
N ARG A 204 -7.80 0.98 -6.21
CA ARG A 204 -8.30 1.87 -7.26
C ARG A 204 -7.52 1.73 -8.56
N PHE A 205 -8.21 1.94 -9.67
CA PHE A 205 -7.72 1.60 -10.99
C PHE A 205 -6.68 2.59 -11.55
N GLU A 206 -6.61 3.81 -11.04
CA GLU A 206 -5.60 4.80 -11.44
C GLU A 206 -4.16 4.28 -11.22
N THR A 207 -4.00 3.24 -10.40
CA THR A 207 -2.73 2.58 -10.08
C THR A 207 -2.35 1.46 -11.04
N LEU A 208 -3.30 0.98 -11.86
CA LEU A 208 -3.08 -0.07 -12.85
C LEU A 208 -2.53 0.48 -14.17
N ALA A 209 -2.72 1.78 -14.43
CA ALA A 209 -2.19 2.43 -15.62
C ALA A 209 -0.65 2.35 -15.64
N GLY A 210 -0.10 1.73 -16.68
CA GLY A 210 1.34 1.58 -16.86
C GLY A 210 1.95 0.31 -16.26
N LEU A 211 1.16 -0.57 -15.62
CA LEU A 211 1.63 -1.91 -15.27
C LEU A 211 1.67 -2.78 -16.53
N ALA A 212 2.84 -3.35 -16.81
CA ALA A 212 3.13 -4.06 -18.06
C ALA A 212 2.26 -5.30 -18.32
N PHE A 213 1.58 -5.81 -17.29
CA PHE A 213 0.77 -7.02 -17.36
C PHE A 213 -0.73 -6.79 -17.49
N VAL A 214 -1.21 -5.54 -17.34
CA VAL A 214 -2.61 -5.25 -17.63
C VAL A 214 -2.80 -5.52 -19.13
N PRO A 215 -3.77 -6.35 -19.54
CA PRO A 215 -4.04 -6.60 -20.95
C PRO A 215 -4.10 -5.27 -21.69
N LYS A 216 -3.69 -5.23 -22.97
CA LYS A 216 -3.72 -4.02 -23.81
C LYS A 216 -5.13 -3.43 -24.06
N GLY A 217 -6.13 -3.83 -23.27
CA GLY A 217 -7.45 -3.20 -23.19
C GLY A 217 -7.44 -1.93 -22.34
N ASP A 218 -8.59 -1.28 -22.25
CA ASP A 218 -8.75 -0.07 -21.44
C ASP A 218 -8.82 -0.45 -19.93
N PRO A 219 -7.80 -0.10 -19.13
CA PRO A 219 -7.82 -0.31 -17.69
C PRO A 219 -9.13 0.18 -17.04
N THR A 220 -9.62 1.35 -17.45
CA THR A 220 -10.84 1.95 -16.91
C THR A 220 -12.08 1.09 -17.12
N THR A 221 -12.15 0.38 -18.25
CA THR A 221 -13.26 -0.49 -18.56
C THR A 221 -13.27 -1.72 -17.68
N MET A 222 -12.11 -2.37 -17.46
CA MET A 222 -12.00 -3.48 -16.53
C MET A 222 -12.41 -3.06 -15.10
N ALA A 223 -11.98 -1.89 -14.65
CA ALA A 223 -12.38 -1.31 -13.36
C ALA A 223 -13.89 -1.28 -13.17
N ARG A 224 -14.56 -0.73 -14.17
CA ARG A 224 -16.00 -0.47 -14.16
C ARG A 224 -16.79 -1.77 -14.22
N MET A 225 -16.35 -2.72 -15.06
CA MET A 225 -17.04 -4.00 -15.20
C MET A 225 -16.86 -4.88 -13.96
N LEU A 226 -15.74 -4.76 -13.26
CA LEU A 226 -15.46 -5.44 -11.99
C LEU A 226 -15.91 -4.65 -10.76
N ASP A 227 -16.57 -3.50 -10.92
CA ASP A 227 -17.04 -2.65 -9.81
C ASP A 227 -15.99 -2.41 -8.71
N LEU A 228 -14.74 -2.15 -9.11
CA LEU A 228 -13.63 -1.98 -8.18
C LEU A 228 -13.74 -0.64 -7.42
N SER A 229 -13.54 -0.69 -6.10
CA SER A 229 -13.65 0.45 -5.19
C SER A 229 -12.70 0.35 -3.99
N ASP A 230 -12.72 1.35 -3.11
CA ASP A 230 -11.97 1.35 -1.84
C ASP A 230 -12.34 0.18 -0.91
N GLU A 231 -13.50 -0.44 -1.13
CA GLU A 231 -13.96 -1.59 -0.34
C GLU A 231 -13.57 -2.93 -0.96
N THR A 232 -12.94 -2.91 -2.14
CA THR A 232 -12.40 -4.08 -2.80
C THR A 232 -10.91 -4.22 -2.57
N ASP A 233 -10.45 -5.44 -2.29
CA ASP A 233 -9.02 -5.75 -2.26
C ASP A 233 -8.66 -6.49 -3.53
N VAL A 234 -7.82 -5.89 -4.37
CA VAL A 234 -7.30 -6.52 -5.57
C VAL A 234 -5.86 -6.96 -5.31
N ALA A 235 -5.57 -8.23 -5.57
CA ALA A 235 -4.22 -8.73 -5.59
C ALA A 235 -3.91 -9.40 -6.93
N ILE A 236 -2.69 -9.20 -7.40
CA ILE A 236 -2.20 -9.76 -8.66
C ILE A 236 -0.84 -10.38 -8.41
N MET A 237 -0.63 -11.58 -8.96
CA MET A 237 0.59 -12.34 -8.74
C MET A 237 1.12 -12.94 -10.03
N GLY A 238 2.41 -12.69 -10.29
CA GLY A 238 3.15 -13.25 -11.41
C GLY A 238 3.60 -14.69 -11.15
N TYR A 239 3.49 -15.55 -12.14
CA TYR A 239 3.95 -16.93 -12.16
C TYR A 239 4.90 -17.14 -13.35
N PRO A 240 6.08 -17.73 -13.12
CA PRO A 240 7.03 -18.00 -14.19
C PRO A 240 6.45 -18.99 -15.19
N THR A 241 6.74 -18.75 -16.47
CA THR A 241 6.43 -19.69 -17.55
C THR A 241 7.67 -20.53 -17.88
N GLU A 242 7.51 -21.48 -18.80
CA GLU A 242 8.66 -22.24 -19.34
C GLU A 242 9.65 -21.33 -20.10
N THR A 243 9.18 -20.18 -20.59
CA THR A 243 10.03 -19.19 -21.25
C THR A 243 10.64 -18.27 -20.20
N ALA A 244 11.97 -18.30 -20.09
CA ALA A 244 12.70 -17.48 -19.13
C ALA A 244 12.37 -15.99 -19.29
N GLY A 245 12.01 -15.34 -18.18
CA GLY A 245 11.67 -13.91 -18.14
C GLY A 245 10.24 -13.58 -18.57
N VAL A 246 9.44 -14.56 -18.96
CA VAL A 246 8.00 -14.39 -19.22
C VAL A 246 7.22 -14.79 -17.98
N LEU A 247 6.23 -13.97 -17.63
CA LEU A 247 5.34 -14.19 -16.50
C LEU A 247 3.90 -14.21 -16.98
N ASN A 248 3.12 -15.07 -16.34
CA ASN A 248 1.67 -14.99 -16.39
C ASN A 248 1.12 -14.45 -15.07
N TYR A 249 -0.07 -13.90 -15.13
CA TYR A 249 -0.63 -13.19 -13.99
C TYR A 249 -1.99 -13.76 -13.61
N LEU A 250 -2.07 -14.16 -12.35
CA LEU A 250 -3.35 -14.41 -11.68
C LEU A 250 -3.79 -13.15 -10.96
N PHE A 251 -5.09 -12.91 -10.95
CA PHE A 251 -5.70 -11.88 -10.10
C PHE A 251 -6.76 -12.50 -9.17
N VAL A 252 -6.89 -11.89 -7.99
CA VAL A 252 -7.93 -12.17 -7.00
C VAL A 252 -8.50 -10.84 -6.55
N ILE A 253 -9.81 -10.76 -6.47
CA ILE A 253 -10.55 -9.61 -5.98
C ILE A 253 -11.43 -10.08 -4.85
N ARG A 254 -11.26 -9.49 -3.66
CA ARG A 254 -12.16 -9.68 -2.51
C ARG A 254 -13.14 -8.51 -2.48
N TYR A 255 -14.43 -8.84 -2.50
CA TYR A 255 -15.52 -7.89 -2.37
C TYR A 255 -16.06 -7.85 -0.92
N PRO A 256 -16.84 -6.82 -0.56
CA PRO A 256 -17.52 -6.75 0.73
C PRO A 256 -18.46 -7.93 1.00
N SER A 257 -19.13 -8.43 -0.05
CA SER A 257 -20.04 -9.58 0.05
C SER A 257 -19.99 -10.51 -1.16
N ALA A 258 -20.55 -11.72 -0.98
CA ALA A 258 -20.73 -12.67 -2.08
C ALA A 258 -21.72 -12.18 -3.16
N VAL A 259 -22.66 -11.31 -2.78
CA VAL A 259 -23.60 -10.70 -3.73
C VAL A 259 -22.85 -9.77 -4.67
N ASP A 260 -21.97 -8.93 -4.12
CA ASP A 260 -21.14 -7.99 -4.90
C ASP A 260 -20.18 -8.74 -5.83
N ALA A 261 -19.53 -9.79 -5.32
CA ALA A 261 -18.68 -10.67 -6.13
C ALA A 261 -19.45 -11.31 -7.29
N GLY A 262 -20.69 -11.77 -7.05
CA GLY A 262 -21.55 -12.34 -8.09
C GLY A 262 -21.98 -11.33 -9.15
N ALA A 263 -22.32 -10.11 -8.75
CA ALA A 263 -22.67 -9.03 -9.65
C ALA A 263 -21.48 -8.64 -10.55
N ALA A 264 -20.31 -8.42 -9.96
CA ALA A 264 -19.09 -8.08 -10.68
C ALA A 264 -18.65 -9.19 -11.65
N TYR A 265 -18.71 -10.46 -11.23
CA TYR A 265 -18.45 -11.59 -12.12
C TYR A 265 -19.38 -11.59 -13.34
N THR A 266 -20.69 -11.45 -13.10
CA THR A 266 -21.69 -11.49 -14.19
C THR A 266 -21.47 -10.36 -15.19
N ALA A 267 -21.17 -9.15 -14.70
CA ALA A 267 -20.90 -8.00 -15.55
C ALA A 267 -19.62 -8.19 -16.38
N TYR A 268 -18.54 -8.64 -15.76
CA TYR A 268 -17.25 -8.81 -16.45
C TYR A 268 -17.23 -10.01 -17.40
N ASP A 269 -17.80 -11.16 -17.01
CA ASP A 269 -17.94 -12.32 -17.90
C ASP A 269 -18.82 -12.01 -19.12
N GLY A 270 -19.92 -11.27 -18.90
CA GLY A 270 -20.75 -10.75 -19.99
C GLY A 270 -19.99 -9.80 -20.91
N TYR A 271 -19.13 -8.93 -20.35
CA TYR A 271 -18.25 -8.07 -21.14
C TYR A 271 -17.26 -8.87 -22.00
N LEU A 272 -16.53 -9.81 -21.38
CA LEU A 272 -15.54 -10.65 -22.07
C LEU A 272 -16.18 -11.48 -23.19
N SER A 273 -17.36 -12.05 -22.95
CA SER A 273 -18.11 -12.85 -23.92
C SER A 273 -18.52 -12.07 -25.18
N ASN A 274 -18.66 -10.75 -25.07
CA ASN A 274 -19.02 -9.87 -26.18
C ASN A 274 -17.82 -9.13 -26.78
N SER A 275 -16.61 -9.36 -26.26
CA SER A 275 -15.42 -8.66 -26.72
C SER A 275 -14.84 -9.25 -28.01
N THR A 276 -14.42 -8.36 -28.91
CA THR A 276 -13.64 -8.67 -30.12
C THR A 276 -12.14 -8.38 -29.94
N SER A 277 -11.72 -7.89 -28.78
CA SER A 277 -10.33 -7.58 -28.49
C SER A 277 -9.54 -8.84 -28.18
N ALA A 278 -8.46 -9.10 -28.93
CA ALA A 278 -7.57 -10.22 -28.67
C ALA A 278 -6.98 -10.19 -27.25
N ALA A 279 -6.79 -8.99 -26.68
CA ALA A 279 -6.29 -8.86 -25.30
C ALA A 279 -7.33 -9.34 -24.27
N GLU A 280 -8.61 -9.10 -24.53
CA GLU A 280 -9.71 -9.46 -23.63
C GLU A 280 -10.12 -10.92 -23.80
N GLN A 281 -10.03 -11.46 -25.01
CA GLN A 281 -10.22 -12.88 -25.29
C GLN A 281 -9.16 -13.77 -24.60
N ASN A 282 -8.01 -13.20 -24.23
CA ASN A 282 -6.98 -13.87 -23.45
C ASN A 282 -7.20 -13.81 -21.94
N VAL A 283 -8.23 -13.10 -21.47
CA VAL A 283 -8.61 -13.08 -20.05
C VAL A 283 -9.57 -14.22 -19.77
N ALA A 284 -9.35 -14.93 -18.66
CA ALA A 284 -10.34 -15.85 -18.12
C ALA A 284 -10.69 -15.45 -16.69
N VAL A 285 -11.99 -15.41 -16.39
CA VAL A 285 -12.53 -15.16 -15.06
C VAL A 285 -13.31 -16.40 -14.62
N ALA A 286 -13.09 -16.85 -13.39
CA ALA A 286 -13.78 -17.99 -12.82
C ALA A 286 -15.06 -17.55 -12.08
N PRO A 287 -16.09 -18.42 -11.99
CA PRO A 287 -17.23 -18.18 -11.12
C PRO A 287 -16.79 -17.83 -9.70
N PRO A 288 -17.52 -16.94 -9.00
CA PRO A 288 -17.13 -16.46 -7.69
C PRO A 288 -17.16 -17.57 -6.64
N VAL A 289 -16.24 -17.47 -5.67
CA VAL A 289 -16.17 -18.34 -4.51
C VAL A 289 -16.37 -17.48 -3.26
N GLY A 290 -17.57 -17.53 -2.67
CA GLY A 290 -17.94 -16.62 -1.59
C GLY A 290 -17.84 -15.15 -2.05
N SER A 291 -17.08 -14.34 -1.32
CA SER A 291 -16.84 -12.93 -1.64
C SER A 291 -15.66 -12.69 -2.60
N TYR A 292 -15.19 -13.72 -3.31
CA TYR A 292 -14.01 -13.63 -4.17
C TYR A 292 -14.33 -13.85 -5.63
N VAL A 293 -13.72 -13.05 -6.51
CA VAL A 293 -13.60 -13.29 -7.95
C VAL A 293 -12.12 -13.48 -8.27
N ALA A 294 -11.80 -14.48 -9.08
CA ALA A 294 -10.42 -14.76 -9.47
C ALA A 294 -10.32 -15.05 -10.98
N GLY A 295 -9.15 -14.83 -11.54
CA GLY A 295 -8.92 -15.06 -12.96
C GLY A 295 -7.46 -14.92 -13.37
N THR A 296 -7.24 -14.90 -14.68
CA THR A 296 -5.94 -14.77 -15.33
C THR A 296 -6.02 -13.80 -16.49
N PHE A 297 -4.95 -13.05 -16.74
CA PHE A 297 -4.78 -12.23 -17.94
C PHE A 297 -4.22 -13.01 -19.14
N ASN A 298 -3.87 -14.28 -18.94
CA ASN A 298 -3.20 -15.16 -19.91
C ASN A 298 -3.83 -16.57 -19.86
N ALA A 299 -5.08 -16.71 -20.31
CA ALA A 299 -5.90 -17.91 -20.17
C ALA A 299 -5.43 -19.13 -20.98
N GLU A 300 -4.64 -18.92 -22.03
CA GLU A 300 -4.17 -19.99 -22.91
C GLU A 300 -2.98 -20.77 -22.34
N GLU A 301 -2.32 -20.28 -21.29
CA GLU A 301 -1.14 -20.93 -20.74
C GLU A 301 -1.46 -21.96 -19.65
N ASN A 302 -1.03 -23.21 -19.89
CA ASN A 302 -1.19 -24.32 -18.95
C ASN A 302 -0.62 -24.01 -17.55
N SER A 303 0.48 -23.24 -17.50
CA SER A 303 1.15 -22.85 -16.25
C SER A 303 0.25 -22.08 -15.29
N VAL A 304 -0.80 -21.42 -15.79
CA VAL A 304 -1.71 -20.57 -15.01
C VAL A 304 -3.01 -21.27 -14.68
N ARG A 305 -3.48 -22.16 -15.54
CA ARG A 305 -4.72 -22.92 -15.33
C ARG A 305 -4.65 -23.76 -14.07
N ASP A 306 -3.53 -24.47 -13.87
CA ASP A 306 -3.30 -25.26 -12.67
C ASP A 306 -3.23 -24.38 -11.41
N GLN A 307 -2.63 -23.20 -11.52
CA GLN A 307 -2.53 -22.26 -10.40
C GLN A 307 -3.89 -21.62 -10.08
N LEU A 308 -4.69 -21.28 -11.09
CA LEU A 308 -6.06 -20.80 -10.92
C LEU A 308 -6.94 -21.85 -10.24
N ALA A 309 -6.85 -23.12 -10.66
CA ALA A 309 -7.59 -24.20 -10.02
C ALA A 309 -7.22 -24.39 -8.54
N LYS A 310 -5.91 -24.33 -8.22
CA LYS A 310 -5.43 -24.38 -6.82
C LYS A 310 -5.92 -23.19 -6.00
N LEU A 311 -5.85 -21.99 -6.59
CA LEU A 311 -6.35 -20.76 -5.97
C LEU A 311 -7.84 -20.88 -5.64
N LEU A 312 -8.68 -21.28 -6.60
CA LEU A 312 -10.12 -21.44 -6.39
C LEU A 312 -10.44 -22.49 -5.32
N THR A 313 -9.68 -23.59 -5.29
CA THR A 313 -9.82 -24.61 -4.24
C THR A 313 -9.48 -24.05 -2.87
N GLY A 314 -8.42 -23.23 -2.77
CA GLY A 314 -8.03 -22.58 -1.52
C GLY A 314 -9.01 -21.51 -1.03
N LEU A 315 -9.73 -20.86 -1.94
CA LEU A 315 -10.76 -19.86 -1.60
C LEU A 315 -12.07 -20.48 -1.09
N GLY A 316 -12.37 -21.73 -1.46
CA GLY A 316 -13.63 -22.41 -1.11
C GLY A 316 -13.56 -23.31 0.13
N GLY A 317 -12.38 -23.42 0.74
CA GLY A 317 -12.13 -24.21 1.96
C GLY A 317 -12.42 -23.48 3.27
#